data_AF-A0A9N9F4Z8-F1
#
_entry.id   AF-A0A9N9F4Z8-F1
#
_cell.length_a   1.000
_cell.length_b   1.000
_cell.length_c   1.000
_cell.angle_alpha   90.00
_cell.angle_beta   90.00
_cell.angle_gamma   90.00
#
_symmetry.space_group_name_H-M   'P 1'
#
loop_
_entity.id
_entity.type
_entity.pdbx_description
1 polymer ?
#
loop_
_entity_poly.entity_id
_entity_poly.type
_entity_poly.pdbx_seq_one_letter_code
_entity_poly.pdbx_strand_id
1 'polypeptide(L)'
;MSYSNQYLASPQLQQSSPKNRSLPPPPSGPPYQPTNVNIQLSSSVPTNSIMSSDVVNPFEKSQNFSQLQIENQRLRDENERLKEQVNLLSLRGAGGSNDFNIINSVQLVTNIANLRDMLNEFTNLKLGNELQINQSAAFTLFQKYNCKRSIEFTKLYHHENTEIFNSNYSLGNGLDFRQILKFALQRLTIETILIKLANHIESVLSRKITPASHNETLEANLIKISNDFIEYAYDFGKSRSGTDELTKTLPVKIRQQAATILGTRAFHTSHPFITQLSRELLETMNQYRKISNQQKLHEIQQMIPQLIREVIRVLVFNLRAHDPSPDVKFFEAGESVDLEQMEGAFEPSESLNYEVEICAFPIIGTDLNTRNRKLFKKAQVYVVEKIRAKGVITTLASKSD
;
A
#
# COMPACT_ATOMS: atom_id res chain seq x y z
N MET A 1 -5.36 14.18 -9.12
CA MET A 1 -6.18 13.29 -9.97
C MET A 1 -6.36 11.93 -9.28
N SER A 2 -7.61 11.47 -9.05
CA SER A 2 -7.89 10.14 -8.50
C SER A 2 -7.88 9.11 -9.62
N TYR A 3 -6.91 8.18 -9.60
CA TYR A 3 -6.84 7.07 -10.57
C TYR A 3 -7.92 6.04 -10.24
N SER A 4 -9.15 6.30 -10.68
CA SER A 4 -10.23 5.31 -10.63
C SER A 4 -10.27 4.55 -11.95
N ASN A 5 -9.41 3.52 -12.05
CA ASN A 5 -9.63 2.49 -13.05
C ASN A 5 -10.29 1.30 -12.36
N GLN A 6 -11.49 0.91 -12.82
CA GLN A 6 -12.35 -0.06 -12.13
C GLN A 6 -11.65 -1.42 -11.91
N TYR A 7 -10.69 -1.77 -12.77
CA TYR A 7 -9.89 -3.00 -12.68
C TYR A 7 -8.63 -2.89 -11.79
N LEU A 8 -8.22 -1.67 -11.43
CA LEU A 8 -7.05 -1.39 -10.59
C LEU A 8 -7.42 -0.83 -9.20
N ALA A 9 -8.64 -0.34 -9.01
CA ALA A 9 -9.16 0.12 -7.72
C ALA A 9 -9.57 -1.06 -6.82
N SER A 10 -9.23 -0.98 -5.52
CA SER A 10 -9.75 -1.93 -4.53
C SER A 10 -11.19 -1.56 -4.12
N PRO A 11 -12.09 -2.53 -3.92
CA PRO A 11 -13.39 -2.27 -3.30
C PRO A 11 -13.19 -1.77 -1.86
N GLN A 12 -13.67 -0.56 -1.53
CA GLN A 12 -13.64 -0.07 -0.15
C GLN A 12 -14.77 -0.72 0.66
N LEU A 13 -14.38 -1.50 1.67
CA LEU A 13 -15.28 -2.07 2.68
C LEU A 13 -15.45 -1.10 3.85
N GLN A 14 -16.64 -0.52 4.00
CA GLN A 14 -17.04 0.18 5.22
C GLN A 14 -17.10 -0.82 6.39
N GLN A 15 -16.22 -0.66 7.38
CA GLN A 15 -16.30 -1.40 8.65
C GLN A 15 -17.11 -0.62 9.68
N SER A 16 -18.26 -1.17 10.06
CA SER A 16 -19.04 -0.72 11.23
C SER A 16 -18.44 -1.28 12.52
N SER A 17 -18.13 -0.41 13.49
CA SER A 17 -17.57 -0.78 14.80
C SER A 17 -18.60 -1.48 15.72
N PRO A 18 -18.24 -2.54 16.46
CA PRO A 18 -19.05 -3.03 17.58
C PRO A 18 -18.64 -2.37 18.91
N LYS A 19 -19.65 -2.01 19.69
CA LYS A 19 -19.58 -1.42 21.05
C LYS A 19 -18.99 -2.39 22.08
N ASN A 20 -18.28 -1.80 23.05
CA ASN A 20 -17.76 -2.37 24.30
C ASN A 20 -18.64 -3.45 24.97
N ARG A 21 -18.01 -4.58 25.33
CA ARG A 21 -18.35 -5.34 26.54
C ARG A 21 -17.09 -5.84 27.24
N SER A 22 -17.01 -5.53 28.52
CA SER A 22 -16.00 -5.94 29.48
C SER A 22 -16.08 -7.43 29.82
N LEU A 23 -14.93 -8.08 29.94
CA LEU A 23 -14.77 -9.47 30.42
C LEU A 23 -14.82 -9.54 31.97
N PRO A 24 -15.35 -10.62 32.58
CA PRO A 24 -15.25 -10.86 34.02
C PRO A 24 -13.94 -11.58 34.38
N PRO A 25 -13.48 -11.49 35.64
CA PRO A 25 -12.24 -12.12 36.11
C PRO A 25 -12.42 -13.62 36.45
N PRO A 26 -11.33 -14.40 36.52
CA PRO A 26 -11.39 -15.84 36.79
C PRO A 26 -11.56 -16.16 38.30
N PRO A 27 -12.12 -17.32 38.65
CA PRO A 27 -12.32 -17.71 40.04
C PRO A 27 -11.04 -18.33 40.66
N SER A 28 -10.80 -17.99 41.92
CA SER A 28 -9.78 -18.51 42.81
C SER A 28 -10.24 -19.77 43.55
N GLY A 29 -9.44 -20.84 43.53
CA GLY A 29 -9.66 -22.04 44.34
C GLY A 29 -8.89 -21.98 45.68
N PRO A 30 -9.37 -22.62 46.76
CA PRO A 30 -8.69 -22.64 48.05
C PRO A 30 -7.66 -23.80 48.18
N PRO A 31 -6.69 -23.70 49.11
CA PRO A 31 -5.59 -24.65 49.23
C PRO A 31 -5.90 -25.84 50.17
N TYR A 32 -5.28 -26.98 49.88
CA TYR A 32 -5.30 -28.21 50.68
C TYR A 32 -4.48 -28.10 51.97
N GLN A 33 -4.96 -28.70 53.07
CA GLN A 33 -4.15 -29.10 54.22
C GLN A 33 -4.47 -30.55 54.63
N PRO A 34 -3.48 -31.35 55.09
CA PRO A 34 -3.68 -32.74 55.48
C PRO A 34 -3.84 -32.89 57.00
N THR A 35 -4.52 -33.94 57.45
CA THR A 35 -4.46 -34.41 58.85
C THR A 35 -4.42 -35.93 58.91
N ASN A 36 -3.44 -36.43 59.65
CA ASN A 36 -3.28 -37.82 60.08
C ASN A 36 -3.82 -37.98 61.52
N VAL A 37 -4.12 -39.25 61.88
CA VAL A 37 -3.76 -39.96 63.15
C VAL A 37 -4.92 -40.65 63.92
N ASN A 38 -4.77 -41.99 64.02
CA ASN A 38 -5.05 -43.01 65.06
C ASN A 38 -6.46 -43.39 65.55
N ILE A 39 -6.90 -44.67 65.41
CA ILE A 39 -6.67 -45.96 66.16
C ILE A 39 -7.82 -46.24 67.15
N GLN A 40 -8.52 -47.37 66.99
CA GLN A 40 -8.77 -48.32 68.08
C GLN A 40 -9.21 -49.72 67.58
N LEU A 41 -8.51 -50.75 68.06
CA LEU A 41 -8.81 -52.17 67.91
C LEU A 41 -9.93 -52.60 68.88
N SER A 42 -10.75 -53.58 68.47
CA SER A 42 -11.20 -54.65 69.38
C SER A 42 -11.52 -55.96 68.65
N SER A 43 -10.74 -56.99 69.02
CA SER A 43 -10.96 -58.44 69.07
C SER A 43 -12.20 -59.11 68.45
N SER A 44 -11.97 -60.10 67.57
CA SER A 44 -12.19 -61.55 67.83
C SER A 44 -12.13 -62.37 66.51
N VAL A 45 -11.63 -63.61 66.60
CA VAL A 45 -11.43 -64.62 65.53
C VAL A 45 -11.89 -65.97 66.13
N PRO A 46 -12.26 -67.04 65.38
CA PRO A 46 -12.73 -67.21 63.98
C PRO A 46 -14.06 -68.01 63.89
N THR A 47 -14.75 -67.99 62.74
CA THR A 47 -15.20 -69.23 62.02
C THR A 47 -15.93 -68.92 60.70
N ASN A 48 -15.49 -69.62 59.65
CA ASN A 48 -16.12 -69.93 58.37
C ASN A 48 -17.35 -69.13 57.89
N SER A 49 -17.14 -68.32 56.85
CA SER A 49 -18.16 -68.06 55.82
C SER A 49 -17.48 -67.61 54.53
N ILE A 50 -17.43 -68.51 53.55
CA ILE A 50 -17.34 -68.12 52.14
C ILE A 50 -18.63 -67.35 51.85
N MET A 51 -18.56 -66.02 51.73
CA MET A 51 -19.29 -65.18 50.77
C MET A 51 -19.26 -63.69 51.17
N SER A 52 -19.01 -62.86 50.15
CA SER A 52 -19.40 -61.44 50.02
C SER A 52 -18.49 -60.37 50.64
N SER A 53 -17.58 -59.80 49.83
CA SER A 53 -17.22 -58.37 49.94
C SER A 53 -16.70 -57.71 48.66
N ASP A 54 -17.09 -58.18 47.47
CA ASP A 54 -16.91 -57.44 46.20
C ASP A 54 -18.29 -57.03 45.66
N VAL A 55 -19.01 -56.21 46.42
CA VAL A 55 -20.16 -55.46 45.89
C VAL A 55 -19.74 -54.01 45.77
N VAL A 56 -18.88 -53.73 44.79
CA VAL A 56 -18.89 -52.41 44.16
C VAL A 56 -20.26 -52.29 43.51
N ASN A 57 -21.08 -51.37 44.01
CA ASN A 57 -22.47 -51.22 43.65
C ASN A 57 -22.62 -51.14 42.10
N PRO A 58 -23.32 -52.07 41.45
CA PRO A 58 -23.52 -52.05 39.99
C PRO A 58 -24.08 -50.72 39.49
N PHE A 59 -24.83 -50.03 40.35
CA PHE A 59 -25.36 -48.69 40.10
C PHE A 59 -24.27 -47.62 40.00
N GLU A 60 -23.27 -47.63 40.89
CA GLU A 60 -22.15 -46.67 40.86
C GLU A 60 -21.26 -46.92 39.64
N LYS A 61 -21.04 -48.19 39.27
CA LYS A 61 -20.28 -48.55 38.07
C LYS A 61 -21.01 -48.10 36.80
N SER A 62 -22.34 -48.25 36.77
CA SER A 62 -23.18 -47.77 35.66
C SER A 62 -23.22 -46.23 35.58
N GLN A 63 -23.26 -45.53 36.71
CA GLN A 63 -23.21 -44.07 36.75
C GLN A 63 -21.86 -43.52 36.29
N ASN A 64 -20.75 -44.11 36.77
CA ASN A 64 -19.41 -43.75 36.34
C ASN A 64 -19.20 -44.01 34.85
N PHE A 65 -19.72 -45.14 34.33
CA PHE A 65 -19.66 -45.44 32.89
C PHE A 65 -20.46 -44.43 32.05
N SER A 66 -21.64 -44.02 32.53
CA SER A 66 -22.45 -42.99 31.86
C SER A 66 -21.79 -41.61 31.87
N GLN A 67 -21.13 -41.23 32.98
CA GLN A 67 -20.35 -39.98 33.03
C GLN A 67 -19.15 -40.01 32.08
N LEU A 68 -18.41 -41.11 32.05
CA LEU A 68 -17.28 -41.30 31.14
C LEU A 68 -17.69 -41.26 29.66
N GLN A 69 -18.89 -41.73 29.32
CA GLN A 69 -19.43 -41.60 27.96
C GLN A 69 -19.78 -40.16 27.60
N ILE A 70 -20.41 -39.41 28.50
CA ILE A 70 -20.72 -37.99 28.30
C ILE A 70 -19.44 -37.17 28.13
N GLU A 71 -18.44 -37.43 28.97
CA GLU A 71 -17.15 -36.76 28.89
C GLU A 71 -16.38 -37.13 27.62
N ASN A 72 -16.41 -38.40 27.19
CA ASN A 72 -15.85 -38.80 25.90
C ASN A 72 -16.52 -38.11 24.73
N GLN A 73 -17.84 -37.97 24.76
CA GLN A 73 -18.56 -37.27 23.70
C GLN A 73 -18.20 -35.79 23.70
N ARG A 74 -18.13 -35.15 24.88
CA ARG A 74 -17.69 -33.76 25.01
C ARG A 74 -16.27 -33.54 24.51
N LEU A 75 -15.34 -34.44 24.83
CA LEU A 75 -13.95 -34.40 24.36
C LEU A 75 -13.85 -34.63 22.85
N ARG A 76 -14.73 -35.43 22.25
CA ARG A 76 -14.83 -35.59 20.79
C ARG A 76 -15.32 -34.32 20.12
N ASP A 77 -16.37 -33.70 20.66
CA ASP A 77 -16.93 -32.45 20.13
C ASP A 77 -15.92 -31.30 20.27
N GLU A 78 -15.19 -31.24 21.39
CA GLU A 78 -14.11 -30.27 21.60
C GLU A 78 -12.91 -30.54 20.67
N ASN A 79 -12.55 -31.81 20.43
CA ASN A 79 -11.52 -32.16 19.46
C ASN A 79 -11.93 -31.79 18.03
N GLU A 80 -13.18 -31.99 17.62
CA GLU A 80 -13.65 -31.56 16.30
C GLU A 80 -13.64 -30.03 16.18
N ARG A 81 -14.05 -29.31 17.24
CA ARG A 81 -13.97 -27.84 17.27
C ARG A 81 -12.52 -27.33 17.26
N LEU A 82 -11.62 -27.98 17.97
CA LEU A 82 -10.19 -27.66 17.96
C LEU A 82 -9.54 -28.01 16.62
N LYS A 83 -9.91 -29.13 16.00
CA LYS A 83 -9.51 -29.46 14.62
C LYS A 83 -10.00 -28.41 13.65
N GLU A 84 -11.22 -27.93 13.79
CA GLU A 84 -11.77 -26.87 12.93
C GLU A 84 -11.05 -25.54 13.17
N GLN A 85 -10.77 -25.17 14.43
CA GLN A 85 -9.91 -24.02 14.74
C GLN A 85 -8.49 -24.18 14.19
N VAL A 86 -7.89 -25.35 14.30
CA VAL A 86 -6.58 -25.66 13.73
C VAL A 86 -6.65 -25.61 12.20
N ASN A 87 -7.72 -26.08 11.57
CA ASN A 87 -7.90 -26.02 10.12
C ASN A 87 -8.09 -24.56 9.64
N LEU A 88 -8.78 -23.72 10.43
CA LEU A 88 -8.90 -22.27 10.21
C LEU A 88 -7.57 -21.54 10.45
N LEU A 89 -6.78 -21.96 11.44
CA LEU A 89 -5.42 -21.48 11.70
C LEU A 89 -4.43 -21.97 10.63
N SER A 90 -4.63 -23.16 10.09
CA SER A 90 -4.00 -23.68 8.89
C SER A 90 -4.51 -22.93 7.67
N LEU A 91 -5.74 -22.43 7.56
CA LEU A 91 -6.08 -21.51 6.46
C LEU A 91 -5.44 -20.12 6.65
N ARG A 92 -5.12 -19.75 7.89
CA ARG A 92 -4.20 -18.63 8.21
C ARG A 92 -2.72 -18.96 7.98
N GLY A 93 -2.31 -20.23 7.96
CA GLY A 93 -0.91 -20.69 8.04
C GLY A 93 -0.51 -21.89 7.15
N ALA A 94 -1.32 -22.26 6.18
CA ALA A 94 -1.19 -23.40 5.26
C ALA A 94 -1.47 -22.86 3.84
N GLY A 95 -0.58 -21.98 3.42
CA GLY A 95 0.28 -22.39 2.32
C GLY A 95 1.43 -23.19 2.93
N GLY A 96 1.26 -24.50 3.09
CA GLY A 96 2.36 -25.38 3.45
C GLY A 96 3.41 -25.35 2.33
N SER A 97 4.65 -25.11 2.70
CA SER A 97 5.85 -25.32 1.87
C SER A 97 5.92 -24.53 0.57
N ASN A 98 5.70 -23.23 0.65
CA ASN A 98 6.60 -22.22 0.08
C ASN A 98 6.18 -20.88 0.68
N ASP A 99 7.14 -20.11 1.19
CA ASP A 99 7.00 -18.67 1.31
C ASP A 99 6.66 -18.10 -0.08
N PHE A 100 5.38 -18.11 -0.46
CA PHE A 100 4.89 -17.16 -1.45
C PHE A 100 4.99 -15.81 -0.74
N ASN A 101 6.20 -15.24 -0.77
CA ASN A 101 6.62 -14.00 -0.13
C ASN A 101 5.52 -12.93 -0.23
N ILE A 102 4.56 -12.94 0.70
CA ILE A 102 3.70 -11.79 0.92
C ILE A 102 4.68 -10.73 1.33
N ILE A 103 4.77 -9.67 0.53
CA ILE A 103 5.72 -8.59 0.75
C ILE A 103 5.42 -8.03 2.13
N ASN A 104 6.32 -8.30 3.08
CA ASN A 104 6.16 -7.77 4.43
C ASN A 104 6.32 -6.23 4.37
N SER A 105 5.81 -5.56 5.38
CA SER A 105 5.80 -4.08 5.42
C SER A 105 7.19 -3.48 5.28
N VAL A 106 8.22 -4.13 5.82
CA VAL A 106 9.62 -3.69 5.72
C VAL A 106 10.11 -3.72 4.27
N GLN A 107 9.91 -4.84 3.57
CA GLN A 107 10.29 -5.00 2.17
C GLN A 107 9.53 -4.02 1.27
N LEU A 108 8.26 -3.74 1.59
CA LEU A 108 7.48 -2.74 0.85
C LEU A 108 8.10 -1.34 1.01
N VAL A 109 8.42 -0.93 2.23
CA VAL A 109 9.07 0.37 2.49
C VAL A 109 10.43 0.47 1.77
N THR A 110 11.24 -0.58 1.80
CA THR A 110 12.51 -0.65 1.06
C THR A 110 12.30 -0.53 -0.46
N ASN A 111 11.32 -1.26 -1.01
CA ASN A 111 11.02 -1.20 -2.44
C ASN A 111 10.54 0.21 -2.86
N ILE A 112 9.72 0.87 -2.03
CA ILE A 112 9.27 2.25 -2.26
C ILE A 112 10.46 3.22 -2.23
N ALA A 113 11.37 3.07 -1.27
CA ALA A 113 12.57 3.91 -1.18
C ALA A 113 13.48 3.75 -2.42
N ASN A 114 13.75 2.51 -2.82
CA ASN A 114 14.55 2.22 -4.01
C ASN A 114 13.90 2.79 -5.29
N LEU A 115 12.57 2.69 -5.41
CA LEU A 115 11.83 3.30 -6.52
C LEU A 115 12.01 4.83 -6.57
N ARG A 116 11.88 5.49 -5.42
CA ARG A 116 12.11 6.94 -5.31
C ARG A 116 13.54 7.31 -5.74
N ASP A 117 14.52 6.50 -5.38
CA ASP A 117 15.92 6.77 -5.70
C ASP A 117 16.21 6.56 -7.19
N MET A 118 15.65 5.52 -7.83
CA MET A 118 15.70 5.35 -9.30
C MET A 118 15.05 6.51 -10.04
N LEU A 119 13.89 7.00 -9.57
CA LEU A 119 13.24 8.18 -10.15
C LEU A 119 14.12 9.43 -10.01
N ASN A 120 14.77 9.60 -8.86
CA ASN A 120 15.69 10.71 -8.62
C ASN A 120 16.90 10.69 -9.56
N GLU A 121 17.44 9.52 -9.84
CA GLU A 121 18.54 9.31 -10.77
C GLU A 121 18.09 9.56 -12.21
N PHE A 122 17.00 8.92 -12.64
CA PHE A 122 16.46 9.04 -13.98
C PHE A 122 16.13 10.49 -14.36
N THR A 123 15.55 11.24 -13.43
CA THR A 123 15.12 12.64 -13.64
C THR A 123 16.19 13.67 -13.29
N ASN A 124 17.41 13.24 -12.98
CA ASN A 124 18.48 14.15 -12.59
C ASN A 124 18.82 15.13 -13.72
N LEU A 125 18.96 16.41 -13.37
CA LEU A 125 19.28 17.50 -14.29
C LEU A 125 20.65 18.14 -14.02
N LYS A 126 21.46 17.57 -13.09
CA LYS A 126 22.80 18.08 -12.72
C LYS A 126 23.90 17.67 -13.70
N LEU A 127 23.62 17.73 -15.00
CA LEU A 127 24.49 17.23 -16.08
C LEU A 127 25.34 18.33 -16.73
N GLY A 128 25.40 19.53 -16.15
CA GLY A 128 26.18 20.65 -16.66
C GLY A 128 25.87 20.96 -18.13
N ASN A 129 26.92 21.07 -18.95
CA ASN A 129 26.83 21.42 -20.38
C ASN A 129 26.29 20.28 -21.27
N GLU A 130 26.12 19.06 -20.72
CA GLU A 130 25.70 17.88 -21.48
C GLU A 130 24.17 17.76 -21.59
N LEU A 131 23.44 18.69 -20.96
CA LEU A 131 22.00 18.69 -20.86
C LEU A 131 21.44 20.03 -21.32
N GLN A 132 20.68 20.00 -22.40
CA GLN A 132 19.90 21.14 -22.86
C GLN A 132 18.47 21.01 -22.34
N ILE A 133 17.95 22.05 -21.70
CA ILE A 133 16.57 22.08 -21.20
C ILE A 133 15.71 22.87 -22.17
N ASN A 134 14.59 22.27 -22.60
CA ASN A 134 13.56 22.98 -23.34
C ASN A 134 12.65 23.72 -22.37
N GLN A 135 12.91 25.02 -22.20
CA GLN A 135 12.22 25.85 -21.23
C GLN A 135 10.74 26.04 -21.57
N SER A 136 10.40 26.20 -22.84
CA SER A 136 8.99 26.33 -23.28
C SER A 136 8.18 25.07 -22.92
N ALA A 137 8.71 23.88 -23.21
CA ALA A 137 8.07 22.63 -22.82
C ALA A 137 7.96 22.49 -21.29
N ALA A 138 9.00 22.87 -20.55
CA ALA A 138 8.99 22.85 -19.10
C ALA A 138 7.89 23.74 -18.51
N PHE A 139 7.67 24.95 -19.05
CA PHE A 139 6.58 25.83 -18.62
C PHE A 139 5.21 25.20 -18.88
N THR A 140 4.99 24.57 -20.03
CA THR A 140 3.76 23.81 -20.31
C THR A 140 3.55 22.69 -19.28
N LEU A 141 4.61 22.01 -18.86
CA LEU A 141 4.53 20.99 -17.81
C LEU A 141 4.18 21.59 -16.45
N PHE A 142 4.74 22.74 -16.11
CA PHE A 142 4.40 23.42 -14.87
C PHE A 142 2.95 23.90 -14.85
N GLN A 143 2.44 24.40 -15.98
CA GLN A 143 1.03 24.74 -16.15
C GLN A 143 0.14 23.51 -15.99
N LYS A 144 0.51 22.35 -16.55
CA LYS A 144 -0.21 21.08 -16.36
C LYS A 144 -0.42 20.76 -14.88
N TYR A 145 0.57 21.04 -14.03
CA TYR A 145 0.51 20.78 -12.59
C TYR A 145 0.07 22.00 -11.75
N ASN A 146 -0.41 23.07 -12.38
CA ASN A 146 -0.86 24.30 -11.73
C ASN A 146 0.20 24.93 -10.81
N CYS A 147 1.49 24.76 -11.10
CA CYS A 147 2.58 25.35 -10.32
C CYS A 147 2.43 26.88 -10.32
N LYS A 148 2.00 27.48 -9.20
CA LYS A 148 1.50 28.86 -9.15
C LYS A 148 2.62 29.87 -9.40
N ARG A 149 3.77 29.69 -8.75
CA ARG A 149 4.91 30.60 -8.93
C ARG A 149 5.57 30.41 -10.28
N SER A 150 5.56 29.18 -10.81
CA SER A 150 6.05 28.88 -12.17
C SER A 150 5.40 29.76 -13.28
N ILE A 151 4.11 30.11 -13.11
CA ILE A 151 3.29 30.87 -14.06
C ILE A 151 3.59 32.37 -14.01
N GLU A 152 3.95 32.90 -12.84
CA GLU A 152 4.45 34.28 -12.71
C GLU A 152 5.79 34.47 -13.45
N PHE A 153 6.64 33.44 -13.51
CA PHE A 153 7.87 33.48 -14.32
C PHE A 153 7.60 33.51 -15.82
N THR A 154 6.55 32.83 -16.31
CA THR A 154 6.20 32.85 -17.74
C THR A 154 5.84 34.27 -18.20
N LYS A 155 5.24 35.08 -17.31
CA LYS A 155 4.93 36.50 -17.59
C LYS A 155 6.19 37.37 -17.68
N LEU A 156 7.22 37.09 -16.87
CA LEU A 156 8.51 37.77 -16.95
C LEU A 156 9.28 37.37 -18.21
N TYR A 157 9.25 36.09 -18.57
CA TYR A 157 9.90 35.54 -19.78
C TYR A 157 9.36 36.13 -21.08
N HIS A 158 8.07 36.51 -21.11
CA HIS A 158 7.46 37.14 -22.28
C HIS A 158 7.62 38.67 -22.32
N HIS A 159 8.10 39.31 -21.24
CA HIS A 159 8.21 40.77 -21.18
C HIS A 159 9.60 41.29 -21.61
N GLU A 160 10.63 40.44 -21.58
CA GLU A 160 11.96 40.74 -22.12
C GLU A 160 12.29 39.70 -23.18
N ASN A 161 12.45 40.13 -24.44
CA ASN A 161 12.94 39.30 -25.55
C ASN A 161 14.43 38.97 -25.34
N THR A 162 14.80 38.31 -24.23
CA THR A 162 16.18 37.99 -23.89
C THR A 162 16.43 36.50 -24.07
N GLU A 163 17.11 36.18 -25.18
CA GLU A 163 17.58 34.86 -25.61
C GLU A 163 18.52 34.12 -24.63
N ILE A 164 18.68 34.57 -23.38
CA ILE A 164 19.64 33.97 -22.44
C ILE A 164 19.04 33.91 -21.03
N PHE A 165 18.00 33.11 -20.84
CA PHE A 165 17.65 32.65 -19.50
C PHE A 165 18.62 31.53 -19.12
N ASN A 166 19.73 31.93 -18.49
CA ASN A 166 20.80 31.01 -18.13
C ASN A 166 20.29 30.04 -17.05
N SER A 167 20.33 28.75 -17.34
CA SER A 167 19.83 27.64 -16.50
C SER A 167 20.48 27.50 -15.10
N ASN A 168 21.37 28.42 -14.74
CA ASN A 168 22.04 28.54 -13.44
C ASN A 168 21.43 29.66 -12.56
N TYR A 169 20.34 30.31 -13.00
CA TYR A 169 19.64 31.29 -12.17
C TYR A 169 18.98 30.60 -10.98
N SER A 170 19.49 30.88 -9.78
CA SER A 170 18.67 30.89 -8.57
C SER A 170 17.62 31.98 -8.81
N LEU A 171 16.37 31.57 -9.02
CA LEU A 171 15.29 32.53 -9.18
C LEU A 171 15.14 33.19 -7.82
N GLY A 172 15.37 34.51 -7.77
CA GLY A 172 15.25 35.29 -6.54
C GLY A 172 14.00 34.89 -5.76
N ASN A 173 14.14 34.80 -4.44
CA ASN A 173 13.19 34.21 -3.47
C ASN A 173 13.26 32.68 -3.30
N GLY A 174 14.40 32.05 -3.61
CA GLY A 174 14.66 30.65 -3.24
C GLY A 174 14.09 29.60 -4.19
N LEU A 175 13.67 29.99 -5.40
CA LEU A 175 13.17 29.05 -6.40
C LEU A 175 14.28 28.52 -7.31
N ASP A 176 14.35 27.21 -7.49
CA ASP A 176 15.28 26.56 -8.43
C ASP A 176 14.46 25.89 -9.54
N PHE A 177 14.46 26.50 -10.74
CA PHE A 177 13.76 26.00 -11.92
C PHE A 177 14.14 24.57 -12.27
N ARG A 178 15.42 24.21 -12.17
CA ARG A 178 15.88 22.83 -12.42
C ARG A 178 15.31 21.90 -11.37
N GLN A 179 15.21 22.35 -10.13
CA GLN A 179 14.64 21.54 -9.05
C GLN A 179 13.13 21.30 -9.25
N ILE A 180 12.37 22.33 -9.64
CA ILE A 180 10.94 22.19 -9.97
C ILE A 180 10.78 21.27 -11.19
N LEU A 181 11.59 21.46 -12.24
CA LEU A 181 11.54 20.60 -13.41
C LEU A 181 11.85 19.15 -13.08
N LYS A 182 12.88 18.89 -12.28
CA LYS A 182 13.18 17.54 -11.78
C LYS A 182 11.96 16.93 -11.09
N PHE A 183 11.30 17.68 -10.20
CA PHE A 183 10.13 17.19 -9.47
C PHE A 183 8.94 16.91 -10.40
N ALA A 184 8.66 17.82 -11.33
CA ALA A 184 7.60 17.67 -12.32
C ALA A 184 7.83 16.47 -13.24
N LEU A 185 9.09 16.20 -13.63
CA LEU A 185 9.47 15.05 -14.42
C LEU A 185 9.33 13.72 -13.67
N GLN A 186 9.54 13.68 -12.35
CA GLN A 186 9.30 12.47 -11.54
C GLN A 186 7.82 12.11 -11.52
N ARG A 187 6.97 13.11 -11.22
CA ARG A 187 5.52 12.95 -11.27
C ARG A 187 5.07 12.51 -12.67
N LEU A 188 5.54 13.20 -13.71
CA LEU A 188 5.21 12.87 -15.10
C LEU A 188 5.58 11.42 -15.47
N THR A 189 6.75 10.95 -15.02
CA THR A 189 7.21 9.59 -15.27
C THR A 189 6.26 8.56 -14.66
N ILE A 190 5.91 8.73 -13.38
CA ILE A 190 4.97 7.84 -12.69
C ILE A 190 3.60 7.87 -13.38
N GLU A 191 3.04 9.06 -13.60
CA GLU A 191 1.73 9.21 -14.25
C GLU A 191 1.70 8.57 -15.63
N THR A 192 2.73 8.79 -16.45
CA THR A 192 2.83 8.23 -17.81
C THR A 192 2.81 6.71 -17.78
N ILE A 193 3.61 6.09 -16.89
CA ILE A 193 3.69 4.63 -16.79
C ILE A 193 2.33 4.05 -16.34
N LEU A 194 1.71 4.64 -15.32
CA LEU A 194 0.43 4.15 -14.81
C LEU A 194 -0.70 4.29 -15.84
N ILE A 195 -0.78 5.42 -16.54
CA ILE A 195 -1.78 5.66 -17.61
C ILE A 195 -1.56 4.68 -18.77
N LYS A 196 -0.31 4.49 -19.20
CA LYS A 196 0.01 3.58 -20.31
C LYS A 196 -0.27 2.13 -19.97
N LEU A 197 -0.01 1.71 -18.72
CA LEU A 197 -0.36 0.38 -18.23
C LEU A 197 -1.88 0.19 -18.23
N ALA A 198 -2.63 1.15 -17.68
CA ALA A 198 -4.09 1.14 -17.69
C ALA A 198 -4.65 0.94 -19.10
N ASN A 199 -4.25 1.80 -20.04
CA ASN A 199 -4.68 1.74 -21.44
C ASN A 199 -4.28 0.41 -22.11
N HIS A 200 -3.10 -0.13 -21.78
CA HIS A 200 -2.66 -1.42 -22.30
C HIS A 200 -3.55 -2.56 -21.82
N ILE A 201 -3.85 -2.62 -20.51
CA ILE A 201 -4.75 -3.63 -19.93
C ILE A 201 -6.12 -3.53 -20.58
N GLU A 202 -6.71 -2.34 -20.64
CA GLU A 202 -8.03 -2.12 -21.28
C GLU A 202 -8.05 -2.55 -22.75
N SER A 203 -7.02 -2.16 -23.50
CA SER A 203 -6.88 -2.53 -24.91
C SER A 203 -6.79 -4.04 -25.09
N VAL A 204 -6.06 -4.74 -24.22
CA VAL A 204 -5.96 -6.20 -24.26
C VAL A 204 -7.31 -6.85 -23.95
N LEU A 205 -8.00 -6.40 -22.90
CA LEU A 205 -9.28 -6.98 -22.47
C LEU A 205 -10.42 -6.72 -23.46
N SER A 206 -10.29 -5.68 -24.29
CA SER A 206 -11.28 -5.34 -25.34
C SER A 206 -11.09 -6.13 -26.64
N ARG A 207 -9.96 -6.82 -26.84
CA ARG A 207 -9.69 -7.59 -28.06
C ARG A 207 -10.34 -8.97 -28.00
N LYS A 208 -10.77 -9.48 -29.17
CA LYS A 208 -11.06 -10.90 -29.34
C LYS A 208 -9.73 -11.66 -29.25
N ILE A 209 -9.60 -12.55 -28.27
CA ILE A 209 -8.38 -13.34 -28.04
C ILE A 209 -8.05 -14.13 -29.31
N THR A 210 -6.82 -13.99 -29.80
CA THR A 210 -6.28 -14.87 -30.85
C THR A 210 -5.17 -15.74 -30.24
N PRO A 211 -4.94 -16.97 -30.75
CA PRO A 211 -3.89 -17.85 -30.22
C PRO A 211 -2.48 -17.24 -30.28
N ALA A 212 -2.23 -16.36 -31.27
CA ALA A 212 -0.94 -15.69 -31.46
C ALA A 212 -0.65 -14.59 -30.42
N SER A 213 -1.66 -14.10 -29.69
CA SER A 213 -1.50 -13.07 -28.66
C SER A 213 -1.40 -13.62 -27.24
N HIS A 214 -1.33 -14.94 -27.05
CA HIS A 214 -1.50 -15.53 -25.71
C HIS A 214 -0.48 -15.00 -24.69
N ASN A 215 0.81 -14.95 -25.05
CA ASN A 215 1.87 -14.47 -24.15
C ASN A 215 1.79 -12.98 -23.81
N GLU A 216 1.21 -12.14 -24.68
CA GLU A 216 1.08 -10.69 -24.45
C GLU A 216 -0.16 -10.32 -23.63
N THR A 217 -1.00 -11.31 -23.30
CA THR A 217 -2.29 -11.08 -22.63
C THR A 217 -2.40 -11.72 -21.25
N LEU A 218 -1.38 -12.48 -20.82
CA LEU A 218 -1.41 -13.25 -19.57
C LEU A 218 -1.62 -12.35 -18.36
N GLU A 219 -0.90 -11.24 -18.28
CA GLU A 219 -0.98 -10.28 -17.18
C GLU A 219 -2.39 -9.69 -17.06
N ALA A 220 -2.93 -9.17 -18.18
CA ALA A 220 -4.26 -8.56 -18.21
C ALA A 220 -5.36 -9.58 -17.90
N ASN A 221 -5.26 -10.79 -18.46
CA ASN A 221 -6.20 -11.88 -18.20
C ASN A 221 -6.16 -12.32 -16.73
N LEU A 222 -4.96 -12.43 -16.12
CA LEU A 222 -4.83 -12.78 -14.72
C LEU A 222 -5.41 -11.68 -13.81
N ILE A 223 -5.18 -10.40 -14.14
CA ILE A 223 -5.81 -9.28 -13.45
C ILE A 223 -7.33 -9.41 -13.53
N LYS A 224 -7.89 -9.59 -14.73
CA LYS A 224 -9.35 -9.71 -14.92
C LYS A 224 -9.94 -10.89 -14.16
N ILE A 225 -9.42 -12.10 -14.36
CA ILE A 225 -9.94 -13.31 -13.73
C ILE A 225 -9.86 -13.22 -12.21
N SER A 226 -8.76 -12.70 -11.67
CA SER A 226 -8.63 -12.52 -10.22
C SER A 226 -9.64 -11.51 -9.66
N ASN A 227 -9.88 -10.39 -10.35
CA ASN A 227 -10.89 -9.42 -9.94
C ASN A 227 -12.31 -10.00 -10.03
N ASP A 228 -12.67 -10.65 -11.14
CA ASP A 228 -13.97 -11.30 -11.31
C ASP A 228 -14.21 -12.31 -10.16
N PHE A 229 -13.20 -13.10 -9.81
CA PHE A 229 -13.31 -14.06 -8.70
C PHE A 229 -13.45 -13.38 -7.33
N ILE A 230 -12.72 -12.28 -7.09
CA ILE A 230 -12.87 -11.47 -5.87
C ILE A 230 -14.31 -10.98 -5.72
N GLU A 231 -14.92 -10.47 -6.79
CA GLU A 231 -16.31 -10.01 -6.81
C GLU A 231 -17.29 -11.15 -6.50
N TYR A 232 -17.18 -12.28 -7.21
CA TYR A 232 -18.04 -13.44 -6.94
C TYR A 232 -17.85 -13.99 -5.52
N ALA A 233 -16.63 -14.02 -5.00
CA ALA A 233 -16.35 -14.47 -3.64
C ALA A 233 -17.00 -13.55 -2.60
N TYR A 234 -16.97 -12.23 -2.84
CA TYR A 234 -17.61 -11.25 -2.00
C TYR A 234 -19.15 -11.38 -2.02
N ASP A 235 -19.73 -11.47 -3.21
CA ASP A 235 -21.18 -11.62 -3.38
C ASP A 235 -21.68 -12.95 -2.81
N PHE A 236 -20.91 -14.02 -2.97
CA PHE A 236 -21.19 -15.32 -2.37
C PHE A 236 -21.25 -15.21 -0.84
N GLY A 237 -20.23 -14.60 -0.23
CA GLY A 237 -20.16 -14.42 1.23
C GLY A 237 -21.27 -13.54 1.81
N LYS A 238 -21.79 -12.59 1.03
CA LYS A 238 -22.94 -11.77 1.41
C LYS A 238 -24.28 -12.48 1.23
N SER A 239 -24.41 -13.30 0.19
CA SER A 239 -25.69 -13.85 -0.25
C SER A 239 -26.05 -15.18 0.41
N ARG A 240 -25.07 -15.90 0.97
CA ARG A 240 -25.26 -17.21 1.59
C ARG A 240 -25.21 -17.11 3.11
N SER A 241 -25.99 -17.94 3.78
CA SER A 241 -25.99 -18.03 5.24
C SER A 241 -24.66 -18.61 5.73
N GLY A 242 -23.96 -17.87 6.58
CA GLY A 242 -22.66 -18.26 7.12
C GLY A 242 -21.88 -17.01 7.53
N THR A 243 -21.12 -17.10 8.62
CA THR A 243 -20.27 -15.99 9.08
C THR A 243 -18.85 -16.45 9.35
N ASP A 244 -18.45 -17.55 8.71
CA ASP A 244 -17.12 -18.11 8.87
C ASP A 244 -16.05 -17.14 8.35
N GLU A 245 -14.90 -17.15 9.01
CA GLU A 245 -13.79 -16.25 8.67
C GLU A 245 -13.15 -16.63 7.33
N LEU A 246 -13.29 -17.88 6.88
CA LEU A 246 -12.75 -18.33 5.59
C LEU A 246 -13.42 -17.58 4.44
N THR A 247 -14.74 -17.58 4.38
CA THR A 247 -15.50 -16.88 3.33
C THR A 247 -15.23 -15.37 3.36
N LYS A 248 -15.09 -14.77 4.54
CA LYS A 248 -14.73 -13.33 4.67
C LYS A 248 -13.33 -13.01 4.18
N THR A 249 -12.36 -13.90 4.38
CA THR A 249 -10.95 -13.66 4.06
C THR A 249 -10.56 -14.09 2.64
N LEU A 250 -11.37 -14.92 1.98
CA LEU A 250 -11.11 -15.43 0.64
C LEU A 250 -10.82 -14.33 -0.40
N PRO A 251 -11.61 -13.23 -0.52
CA PRO A 251 -11.32 -12.16 -1.48
C PRO A 251 -9.94 -11.51 -1.24
N VAL A 252 -9.58 -11.32 0.03
CA VAL A 252 -8.28 -10.78 0.42
C VAL A 252 -7.15 -11.71 -0.03
N LYS A 253 -7.29 -13.02 0.21
CA LYS A 253 -6.28 -14.02 -0.16
C LYS A 253 -6.08 -14.12 -1.67
N ILE A 254 -7.16 -14.10 -2.45
CA ILE A 254 -7.08 -14.10 -3.93
C ILE A 254 -6.32 -12.86 -4.42
N ARG A 255 -6.67 -11.67 -3.90
CA ARG A 255 -5.99 -10.42 -4.26
C ARG A 255 -4.49 -10.48 -3.92
N GLN A 256 -4.16 -10.92 -2.71
CA GLN A 256 -2.77 -11.01 -2.25
C GLN A 256 -1.95 -11.94 -3.14
N GLN A 257 -2.44 -13.14 -3.45
CA GLN A 257 -1.73 -14.10 -4.28
C GLN A 257 -1.56 -13.62 -5.72
N ALA A 258 -2.64 -13.14 -6.35
CA ALA A 258 -2.58 -12.63 -7.71
C ALA A 258 -1.59 -11.46 -7.84
N ALA A 259 -1.66 -10.51 -6.90
CA ALA A 259 -0.77 -9.36 -6.88
C ALA A 259 0.70 -9.76 -6.62
N THR A 260 0.99 -10.68 -5.70
CA THR A 260 2.35 -11.17 -5.45
C THR A 260 2.95 -11.88 -6.68
N ILE A 261 2.16 -12.71 -7.38
CA ILE A 261 2.61 -13.40 -8.59
C ILE A 261 2.91 -12.37 -9.69
N LEU A 262 2.00 -11.43 -9.93
CA LEU A 262 2.18 -10.36 -10.91
C LEU A 262 3.39 -9.48 -10.56
N GLY A 263 3.54 -9.05 -9.31
CA GLY A 263 4.70 -8.26 -8.87
C GLY A 263 6.03 -8.99 -9.05
N THR A 264 6.03 -10.32 -9.04
CA THR A 264 7.25 -11.12 -9.24
C THR A 264 7.56 -11.34 -10.71
N ARG A 265 6.55 -11.66 -11.53
CA ARG A 265 6.74 -12.22 -12.88
C ARG A 265 6.23 -11.36 -14.03
N ALA A 266 5.26 -10.49 -13.78
CA ALA A 266 4.65 -9.68 -14.83
C ALA A 266 5.66 -8.71 -15.43
N PHE A 267 5.50 -8.44 -16.73
CA PHE A 267 6.21 -7.37 -17.42
C PHE A 267 7.73 -7.37 -17.20
N HIS A 268 8.37 -8.51 -17.48
CA HIS A 268 9.83 -8.59 -17.54
C HIS A 268 10.41 -7.46 -18.43
N THR A 269 11.66 -7.06 -18.22
CA THR A 269 12.27 -5.92 -18.95
C THR A 269 12.28 -6.09 -20.48
N SER A 270 12.23 -7.34 -20.95
CA SER A 270 12.12 -7.71 -22.37
C SER A 270 10.68 -7.85 -22.88
N HIS A 271 9.68 -7.57 -22.06
CA HIS A 271 8.27 -7.69 -22.44
C HIS A 271 7.92 -6.62 -23.50
N PRO A 272 7.17 -6.96 -24.57
CA PRO A 272 6.86 -6.02 -25.66
C PRO A 272 6.28 -4.68 -25.19
N PHE A 273 5.34 -4.71 -24.24
CA PHE A 273 4.80 -3.50 -23.60
C PHE A 273 5.89 -2.64 -22.93
N ILE A 274 6.84 -3.24 -22.20
CA ILE A 274 7.93 -2.51 -21.54
C ILE A 274 8.87 -1.90 -22.59
N THR A 275 9.23 -2.66 -23.63
CA THR A 275 10.06 -2.16 -24.72
C THR A 275 9.41 -0.97 -25.44
N GLN A 276 8.12 -1.07 -25.75
CA GLN A 276 7.38 0.02 -26.37
C GLN A 276 7.30 1.25 -25.45
N LEU A 277 6.89 1.06 -24.20
CA LEU A 277 6.78 2.13 -23.23
C LEU A 277 8.13 2.78 -22.93
N SER A 278 9.23 2.02 -23.00
CA SER A 278 10.59 2.57 -22.82
C SER A 278 10.93 3.62 -23.87
N ARG A 279 10.58 3.35 -25.13
CA ARG A 279 10.78 4.30 -26.24
C ARG A 279 9.90 5.53 -26.05
N GLU A 280 8.61 5.33 -25.78
CA GLU A 280 7.65 6.41 -25.58
C GLU A 280 8.03 7.31 -24.39
N LEU A 281 8.49 6.71 -23.28
CA LEU A 281 8.94 7.45 -22.11
C LEU A 281 10.21 8.25 -22.43
N LEU A 282 11.18 7.67 -23.15
CA LEU A 282 12.37 8.42 -23.58
C LEU A 282 12.00 9.60 -24.47
N GLU A 283 11.13 9.40 -25.46
CA GLU A 283 10.63 10.45 -26.35
C GLU A 283 9.92 11.55 -25.55
N THR A 284 9.06 11.17 -24.60
CA THR A 284 8.36 12.10 -23.70
C THR A 284 9.36 12.94 -22.89
N MET A 285 10.36 12.30 -22.29
CA MET A 285 11.38 13.00 -21.50
C MET A 285 12.25 13.92 -22.36
N ASN A 286 12.52 13.52 -23.61
CA ASN A 286 13.30 14.28 -24.57
C ASN A 286 12.63 15.60 -25.01
N GLN A 287 11.31 15.73 -24.81
CA GLN A 287 10.60 17.00 -25.04
C GLN A 287 11.05 18.09 -24.07
N TYR A 288 11.42 17.71 -22.84
CA TYR A 288 11.79 18.62 -21.76
C TYR A 288 13.29 18.79 -21.61
N ARG A 289 14.06 17.74 -21.89
CA ARG A 289 15.53 17.75 -21.77
C ARG A 289 16.19 16.94 -22.87
N LYS A 290 17.27 17.43 -23.46
CA LYS A 290 18.07 16.70 -24.44
C LYS A 290 19.46 16.42 -23.89
N ILE A 291 19.87 15.15 -23.96
CA ILE A 291 21.17 14.68 -23.48
C ILE A 291 22.09 14.55 -24.68
N SER A 292 23.14 15.36 -24.70
CA SER A 292 24.09 15.39 -25.82
C SER A 292 25.21 14.36 -25.67
N ASN A 293 25.54 13.98 -24.42
CA ASN A 293 26.53 12.94 -24.14
C ASN A 293 25.94 11.55 -24.45
N GLN A 294 26.50 10.86 -25.44
CA GLN A 294 26.02 9.55 -25.92
C GLN A 294 26.14 8.43 -24.87
N GLN A 295 27.19 8.45 -24.06
CA GLN A 295 27.38 7.46 -22.99
C GLN A 295 26.28 7.60 -21.94
N LYS A 296 26.00 8.82 -21.49
CA LYS A 296 24.94 9.08 -20.52
C LYS A 296 23.54 8.81 -21.06
N LEU A 297 23.32 9.12 -22.34
CA LEU A 297 22.08 8.74 -23.02
C LEU A 297 21.90 7.22 -23.01
N HIS A 298 22.96 6.46 -23.29
CA HIS A 298 22.93 5.00 -23.24
C HIS A 298 22.65 4.47 -21.83
N GLU A 299 23.32 5.00 -20.80
CA GLU A 299 23.08 4.64 -19.38
C GLU A 299 21.61 4.84 -19.00
N ILE A 300 21.04 5.98 -19.37
CA ILE A 300 19.62 6.28 -19.13
C ILE A 300 18.71 5.34 -19.92
N GLN A 301 19.03 5.04 -21.18
CA GLN A 301 18.28 4.09 -22.00
C GLN A 301 18.23 2.69 -21.37
N GLN A 302 19.33 2.22 -20.78
CA GLN A 302 19.39 0.93 -20.10
C GLN A 302 18.59 0.92 -18.78
N MET A 303 18.45 2.07 -18.12
CA MET A 303 17.71 2.20 -16.86
C MET A 303 16.19 2.16 -17.05
N ILE A 304 15.69 2.69 -18.17
CA ILE A 304 14.24 2.90 -18.40
C ILE A 304 13.41 1.62 -18.25
N PRO A 305 13.76 0.47 -18.88
CA PRO A 305 12.96 -0.75 -18.76
C PRO A 305 12.80 -1.21 -17.31
N GLN A 306 13.87 -1.11 -16.52
CA GLN A 306 13.86 -1.48 -15.11
C GLN A 306 13.06 -0.47 -14.28
N LEU A 307 13.19 0.83 -14.54
CA LEU A 307 12.38 1.86 -13.88
C LEU A 307 10.87 1.63 -14.12
N ILE A 308 10.46 1.36 -15.36
CA ILE A 308 9.06 1.10 -15.70
C ILE A 308 8.56 -0.12 -14.94
N ARG A 309 9.31 -1.23 -14.99
CA ARG A 309 8.97 -2.45 -14.27
C ARG A 309 8.82 -2.20 -12.77
N GLU A 310 9.69 -1.39 -12.18
CA GLU A 310 9.64 -1.11 -10.75
C GLU A 310 8.50 -0.18 -10.35
N VAL A 311 8.13 0.80 -11.19
CA VAL A 311 6.90 1.59 -10.98
C VAL A 311 5.68 0.67 -10.96
N ILE A 312 5.56 -0.23 -11.93
CA ILE A 312 4.42 -1.17 -12.03
C ILE A 312 4.43 -2.14 -10.85
N ARG A 313 5.56 -2.79 -10.61
CA ARG A 313 5.73 -3.76 -9.51
C ARG A 313 5.39 -3.13 -8.17
N VAL A 314 5.99 -1.98 -7.84
CA VAL A 314 5.85 -1.39 -6.52
C VAL A 314 4.51 -0.71 -6.35
N LEU A 315 4.13 0.21 -7.25
CA LEU A 315 2.94 1.04 -7.06
C LEU A 315 1.63 0.38 -7.46
N VAL A 316 1.66 -0.71 -8.23
CA VAL A 316 0.45 -1.43 -8.65
C VAL A 316 0.33 -2.76 -7.91
N PHE A 317 1.32 -3.63 -8.04
CA PHE A 317 1.19 -5.01 -7.53
C PHE A 317 1.54 -5.14 -6.05
N ASN A 318 2.67 -4.60 -5.60
CA ASN A 318 3.10 -4.76 -4.20
C ASN A 318 2.14 -4.06 -3.23
N LEU A 319 1.57 -2.91 -3.59
CA LEU A 319 0.54 -2.25 -2.77
C LEU A 319 -0.73 -3.09 -2.70
N ARG A 320 -1.19 -3.66 -3.83
CA ARG A 320 -2.36 -4.54 -3.87
C ARG A 320 -2.16 -5.84 -3.08
N ALA A 321 -0.92 -6.30 -2.93
CA ALA A 321 -0.58 -7.48 -2.13
C ALA A 321 -0.65 -7.23 -0.62
N HIS A 322 -0.68 -5.97 -0.18
CA HIS A 322 -0.78 -5.62 1.23
C HIS A 322 -2.25 -5.53 1.69
N ASP A 323 -2.51 -5.83 2.95
CA ASP A 323 -3.84 -5.73 3.57
C ASP A 323 -3.82 -4.90 4.87
N PRO A 324 -4.57 -3.79 4.95
CA PRO A 324 -5.32 -3.16 3.85
C PRO A 324 -4.39 -2.68 2.72
N SER A 325 -4.93 -2.56 1.50
CA SER A 325 -4.15 -2.05 0.37
C SER A 325 -3.86 -0.55 0.56
N PRO A 326 -2.60 -0.12 0.47
CA PRO A 326 -2.25 1.29 0.60
C PRO A 326 -2.78 2.10 -0.58
N ASP A 327 -3.22 3.32 -0.27
CA ASP A 327 -3.55 4.35 -1.24
C ASP A 327 -2.29 5.10 -1.68
N VAL A 328 -2.32 5.62 -2.90
CA VAL A 328 -1.29 6.47 -3.50
C VAL A 328 -1.92 7.81 -3.85
N LYS A 329 -1.40 8.91 -3.28
CA LYS A 329 -1.95 10.25 -3.53
C LYS A 329 -0.83 11.26 -3.78
N PHE A 330 -0.99 12.05 -4.85
CA PHE A 330 -0.19 13.26 -5.06
C PHE A 330 -0.87 14.45 -4.40
N PHE A 331 -0.08 15.36 -3.84
CA PHE A 331 -0.55 16.68 -3.43
C PHE A 331 -0.49 17.62 -4.62
N GLU A 332 -1.53 18.43 -4.78
CA GLU A 332 -1.64 19.41 -5.85
C GLU A 332 -1.05 20.76 -5.41
N ALA A 333 -0.71 21.59 -6.40
CA ALA A 333 -0.16 22.92 -6.14
C ALA A 333 -1.15 23.79 -5.34
N GLY A 334 -0.63 24.50 -4.34
CA GLY A 334 -1.40 25.34 -3.43
C GLY A 334 -1.91 24.65 -2.17
N GLU A 335 -1.76 23.33 -2.03
CA GLU A 335 -2.08 22.65 -0.77
C GLU A 335 -1.12 23.10 0.34
N SER A 336 -1.61 23.26 1.57
CA SER A 336 -0.75 23.61 2.71
C SER A 336 0.16 22.44 3.08
N VAL A 337 1.39 22.76 3.51
CA VAL A 337 2.35 21.74 3.95
C VAL A 337 1.87 21.06 5.23
N ASP A 338 1.82 19.74 5.21
CA ASP A 338 1.54 18.88 6.37
C ASP A 338 2.78 18.04 6.72
N LEU A 339 3.39 18.32 7.87
CA LEU A 339 4.62 17.65 8.34
C LEU A 339 4.45 16.16 8.58
N GLU A 340 3.24 15.68 8.85
CA GLU A 340 2.99 14.26 9.05
C GLU A 340 2.95 13.52 7.71
N GLN A 341 2.58 14.20 6.63
CA GLN A 341 2.29 13.60 5.32
C GLN A 341 3.32 13.93 4.25
N MET A 342 4.12 14.97 4.44
CA MET A 342 5.03 15.53 3.44
C MET A 342 6.48 15.60 3.94
N GLU A 343 7.43 15.43 3.02
CA GLU A 343 8.86 15.67 3.20
C GLU A 343 9.37 16.57 2.05
N GLY A 344 10.27 17.49 2.36
CA GLY A 344 10.83 18.45 1.40
C GLY A 344 11.89 19.36 2.03
N ALA A 345 12.42 20.29 1.24
CA ALA A 345 13.40 21.26 1.70
C ALA A 345 12.71 22.48 2.32
N PHE A 346 12.19 22.33 3.54
CA PHE A 346 11.60 23.41 4.34
C PHE A 346 11.79 23.15 5.82
N GLU A 347 11.89 24.22 6.61
CA GLU A 347 12.02 24.12 8.06
C GLU A 347 10.66 23.76 8.70
N PRO A 348 10.60 22.72 9.57
CA PRO A 348 9.35 22.32 10.22
C PRO A 348 8.66 23.45 10.99
N SER A 349 9.43 24.32 11.64
CA SER A 349 8.94 25.48 12.40
C SER A 349 8.21 26.51 11.53
N GLU A 350 8.50 26.54 10.24
CA GLU A 350 7.95 27.51 9.29
C GLU A 350 6.93 26.89 8.32
N SER A 351 6.60 25.61 8.47
CA SER A 351 5.69 24.85 7.59
C SER A 351 4.37 25.57 7.26
N LEU A 352 3.80 26.34 8.20
CA LEU A 352 2.59 27.13 8.00
C LEU A 352 2.73 28.23 6.94
N ASN A 353 3.95 28.72 6.72
CA ASN A 353 4.27 29.72 5.72
C ASN A 353 4.41 29.13 4.31
N TYR A 354 4.45 27.80 4.15
CA TYR A 354 4.69 27.16 2.86
C TYR A 354 3.43 26.51 2.29
N GLU A 355 3.33 26.51 0.96
CA GLU A 355 2.39 25.72 0.18
C GLU A 355 3.14 24.84 -0.83
N VAL A 356 2.52 23.73 -1.23
CA VAL A 356 3.06 22.82 -2.24
C VAL A 356 3.09 23.55 -3.58
N GLU A 357 4.24 23.55 -4.26
CA GLU A 357 4.34 24.00 -5.66
C GLU A 357 4.28 22.79 -6.60
N ILE A 358 4.97 21.70 -6.26
CA ILE A 358 4.89 20.45 -7.01
C ILE A 358 5.19 19.24 -6.11
N CYS A 359 4.38 18.19 -6.22
CA CYS A 359 4.61 16.89 -5.59
C CYS A 359 5.31 15.96 -6.59
N ALA A 360 6.54 15.54 -6.29
CA ALA A 360 7.33 14.65 -7.16
C ALA A 360 7.03 13.18 -6.94
N PHE A 361 6.86 12.79 -5.69
CA PHE A 361 6.59 11.42 -5.29
C PHE A 361 5.37 11.41 -4.34
N PRO A 362 4.40 10.51 -4.56
CA PRO A 362 3.14 10.53 -3.82
C PRO A 362 3.32 10.09 -2.36
N ILE A 363 2.35 10.44 -1.52
CA ILE A 363 2.18 9.78 -0.22
C ILE A 363 1.65 8.36 -0.45
N ILE A 364 2.15 7.40 0.34
CA ILE A 364 1.74 6.01 0.30
C ILE A 364 1.39 5.56 1.73
N GLY A 365 0.16 5.13 1.94
CA GLY A 365 -0.34 4.76 3.26
C GLY A 365 -1.75 4.18 3.24
N THR A 366 -2.19 3.62 4.36
CA THR A 366 -3.57 3.17 4.53
C THR A 366 -4.34 4.20 5.35
N ASP A 367 -5.64 4.30 5.09
CA ASP A 367 -6.56 5.19 5.83
C ASP A 367 -6.10 6.65 5.86
N LEU A 368 -5.49 7.14 4.75
CA LEU A 368 -4.81 8.44 4.66
C LEU A 368 -5.68 9.63 5.10
N ASN A 369 -7.01 9.52 4.93
CA ASN A 369 -7.98 10.55 5.29
C ASN A 369 -8.43 10.50 6.76
N THR A 370 -7.89 9.59 7.57
CA THR A 370 -8.29 9.38 8.97
C THR A 370 -7.13 9.63 9.95
N ARG A 371 -7.45 9.73 11.25
CA ARG A 371 -6.43 9.80 12.31
C ARG A 371 -5.68 8.48 12.52
N ASN A 372 -6.22 7.36 12.03
CA ASN A 372 -5.61 6.03 12.17
C ASN A 372 -4.68 5.69 10.99
N ARG A 373 -4.31 6.69 10.17
CA ARG A 373 -3.45 6.51 9.01
C ARG A 373 -2.16 5.79 9.36
N LYS A 374 -1.73 4.87 8.50
CA LYS A 374 -0.40 4.25 8.56
C LYS A 374 0.35 4.60 7.30
N LEU A 375 1.49 5.27 7.47
CA LEU A 375 2.31 5.71 6.35
C LEU A 375 3.41 4.71 6.05
N PHE A 376 3.52 4.30 4.80
CA PHE A 376 4.71 3.62 4.26
C PHE A 376 5.72 4.65 3.76
N LYS A 377 5.24 5.75 3.20
CA LYS A 377 6.09 6.84 2.69
C LYS A 377 5.35 8.18 2.68
N LYS A 378 6.01 9.23 3.16
CA LYS A 378 5.56 10.63 3.00
C LYS A 378 5.72 11.08 1.56
N ALA A 379 4.87 12.00 1.11
CA ALA A 379 5.01 12.61 -0.20
C ALA A 379 6.27 13.48 -0.26
N GLN A 380 6.99 13.41 -1.37
CA GLN A 380 8.11 14.31 -1.65
C GLN A 380 7.59 15.54 -2.38
N VAL A 381 7.71 16.72 -1.75
CA VAL A 381 7.16 17.98 -2.26
C VAL A 381 8.23 19.07 -2.37
N TYR A 382 8.12 19.87 -3.41
CA TYR A 382 8.79 21.16 -3.52
C TYR A 382 7.79 22.22 -3.09
N VAL A 383 8.22 23.15 -2.24
CA VAL A 383 7.33 24.11 -1.60
C VAL A 383 7.75 25.53 -1.91
N VAL A 384 6.80 26.45 -1.81
CA VAL A 384 6.98 27.88 -1.98
C VAL A 384 6.35 28.60 -0.81
N GLU A 385 6.89 29.76 -0.44
CA GLU A 385 6.24 30.61 0.56
C GLU A 385 4.86 31.05 0.05
N LYS A 386 3.88 31.06 0.94
CA LYS A 386 2.54 31.59 0.69
C LYS A 386 2.64 33.06 0.39
N ILE A 387 2.00 33.50 -0.69
CA ILE A 387 1.86 34.92 -1.01
C ILE A 387 0.97 35.54 0.06
N ARG A 388 1.56 36.26 1.02
CA ARG A 388 0.79 37.09 1.96
C ARG A 388 0.19 38.23 1.14
N ALA A 389 -1.14 38.30 1.03
CA ALA A 389 -1.80 39.48 0.52
C ALA A 389 -1.28 40.68 1.34
N LYS A 390 -0.55 41.60 0.70
CA LYS A 390 -0.14 42.84 1.36
C LYS A 390 -1.43 43.53 1.81
N GLY A 391 -1.67 43.55 3.11
CA GLY A 391 -2.73 44.35 3.70
C GLY A 391 -2.47 45.80 3.32
N VAL A 392 -3.33 46.35 2.47
CA VAL A 392 -3.42 47.79 2.26
C VAL A 392 -4.03 48.36 3.54
N ILE A 393 -3.20 48.66 4.53
CA ILE A 393 -3.59 49.57 5.61
C ILE A 393 -3.47 50.96 5.02
N THR A 394 -4.55 51.45 4.40
CA THR A 394 -4.74 52.87 4.13
C THR A 394 -5.02 53.54 5.47
N THR A 395 -3.97 53.97 6.18
CA THR A 395 -4.12 54.94 7.26
C THR A 395 -4.42 56.28 6.60
N LEU A 396 -5.72 56.59 6.47
CA LEU A 396 -6.19 57.95 6.24
C LEU A 396 -5.74 58.79 7.43
N ALA A 397 -4.66 59.54 7.26
CA ALA A 397 -4.33 60.65 8.14
C ALA A 397 -5.42 61.72 7.93
N SER A 398 -6.43 61.71 8.80
CA SER A 398 -7.28 62.87 9.00
C SER A 398 -6.43 63.99 9.59
N LYS A 399 -6.02 64.94 8.75
CA LYS A 399 -5.75 66.30 9.20
C LYS A 399 -7.08 66.87 9.68
N SER A 400 -7.20 67.05 11.00
CA SER A 400 -8.14 67.99 11.59
C SER A 400 -7.48 69.36 11.62
N ASP A 401 -8.07 70.29 10.86
CA ASP A 401 -7.89 71.74 11.03
C ASP A 401 -8.44 72.22 12.39
#